data_AF-A0A7C8Z3C8-F1
#
_entry.id   AF-A0A7C8Z3C8-F1
#
_cell.length_a   1.000
_cell.length_b   1.000
_cell.length_c   1.000
_cell.angle_alpha   90.00
_cell.angle_beta   90.00
_cell.angle_gamma   90.00
#
_symmetry.space_group_name_H-M   'P 1'
#
loop_
_entity.id
_entity.type
_entity.pdbx_description
1 polymer ?
#
loop_
_entity_poly.entity_id
_entity_poly.type
_entity_poly.pdbx_seq_one_letter_code
_entity_poly.pdbx_strand_id
1 'polypeptide(L)'
;LAEIAHGLERSGQRFLWVVKDPPPLDDISKRFTKPPIADLDKVLPAEFLDRTKGRGFVIKSWVPQTAILAHEAVGAFVTHCGWNSTLEAVCTGVPLIACPLFAEQRF
;
A
#
# COMPACT_ATOMS: atom_id res chain seq x y z
N LEU A 1 -2.97 -8.00 -5.90
CA LEU A 1 -3.22 -6.57 -6.23
C LEU A 1 -4.61 -6.35 -6.80
N ALA A 2 -5.10 -7.19 -7.72
CA ALA A 2 -6.44 -7.06 -8.31
C ALA A 2 -7.57 -6.92 -7.28
N GLU A 3 -7.68 -7.83 -6.30
CA GLU A 3 -8.75 -7.74 -5.28
C GLU A 3 -8.67 -6.47 -4.42
N ILE A 4 -7.45 -6.01 -4.10
CA ILE A 4 -7.26 -4.75 -3.36
C ILE A 4 -7.76 -3.57 -4.20
N ALA A 5 -7.42 -3.53 -5.49
CA ALA A 5 -7.89 -2.48 -6.40
C ALA A 5 -9.43 -2.46 -6.49
N HIS A 6 -10.08 -3.62 -6.66
CA HIS A 6 -11.54 -3.70 -6.67
C HIS A 6 -12.15 -3.27 -5.33
N GLY A 7 -11.54 -3.66 -4.20
CA GLY A 7 -11.98 -3.24 -2.87
C GLY A 7 -11.91 -1.73 -2.69
N LEU A 8 -10.77 -1.11 -3.05
CA LEU A 8 -10.59 0.34 -3.00
C LEU A 8 -11.61 1.07 -3.88
N GLU A 9 -11.81 0.59 -5.12
CA GLU A 9 -12.77 1.17 -6.05
C GLU A 9 -14.21 1.10 -5.51
N ARG A 10 -14.61 -0.06 -4.99
CA ARG A 10 -15.96 -0.28 -4.45
C ARG A 10 -16.20 0.43 -3.12
N SER A 11 -15.16 0.68 -2.32
CA SER A 11 -15.28 1.36 -1.03
C SER A 11 -15.81 2.79 -1.13
N GLY A 12 -15.60 3.44 -2.28
CA GLY A 12 -15.92 4.85 -2.46
C GLY A 12 -15.00 5.82 -1.72
N GLN A 13 -14.06 5.33 -0.91
CA GLN A 13 -13.22 6.14 -0.04
C GLN A 13 -12.04 6.76 -0.80
N ARG A 14 -11.50 7.86 -0.24
CA ARG A 14 -10.23 8.41 -0.69
C ARG A 14 -9.09 7.52 -0.22
N PHE A 15 -8.06 7.34 -1.03
CA PHE A 15 -6.92 6.51 -0.67
C PHE A 15 -5.61 7.02 -1.27
N LEU A 16 -4.53 6.76 -0.54
CA LEU A 16 -3.16 6.78 -1.05
C LEU A 16 -2.65 5.33 -0.99
N TRP A 17 -2.24 4.79 -2.12
CA TRP A 17 -1.79 3.41 -2.22
C TRP A 17 -0.37 3.33 -2.77
N VAL A 18 0.55 2.84 -1.93
CA VAL A 18 1.91 2.50 -2.34
C VAL A 18 1.91 1.06 -2.89
N VAL A 19 2.11 0.93 -4.20
CA VAL A 19 2.17 -0.36 -4.90
C VAL A 19 3.62 -0.76 -5.07
N LYS A 20 3.98 -1.95 -4.59
CA LYS A 20 5.25 -2.59 -4.91
C LYS A 20 5.04 -3.62 -5.99
N ASP A 21 6.01 -3.74 -6.89
CA ASP A 21 6.00 -4.82 -7.88
C ASP A 21 6.04 -6.18 -7.15
N PRO A 22 5.33 -7.18 -7.66
CA PRO A 22 5.38 -8.52 -7.08
C PRO A 22 6.84 -9.00 -7.08
N PRO A 23 7.28 -9.68 -6.00
CA PRO A 23 8.63 -10.21 -5.96
C PRO A 23 8.83 -11.19 -7.13
N PRO A 24 10.00 -11.18 -7.79
CA PRO A 24 10.30 -12.17 -8.82
C PRO A 24 10.15 -13.58 -8.23
N LEU A 25 9.43 -14.45 -8.95
CA LEU A 25 9.13 -15.82 -8.52
C LEU A 25 10.38 -16.69 -8.47
N ASP A 26 11.38 -16.33 -9.28
CA ASP A 26 12.52 -17.19 -9.62
C ASP A 26 13.78 -16.87 -8.80
N ASP A 27 13.79 -15.76 -8.05
CA ASP A 27 14.98 -15.27 -7.34
C ASP A 27 14.63 -14.46 -6.10
N ILE A 28 14.76 -15.10 -4.93
CA ILE A 28 14.47 -14.51 -3.62
C ILE A 28 15.44 -13.35 -3.29
N SER A 29 16.68 -13.37 -3.83
CA SER A 29 17.68 -12.34 -3.55
C SER A 29 17.29 -10.97 -4.11
N LYS A 30 16.47 -10.96 -5.17
CA LYS A 30 15.98 -9.73 -5.82
C LYS A 30 14.81 -9.06 -5.09
N ARG A 31 14.25 -9.67 -4.05
CA ARG A 31 13.13 -9.09 -3.26
C ARG A 31 13.50 -7.78 -2.55
N PHE A 32 14.78 -7.58 -2.25
CA PHE A 32 15.31 -6.38 -1.61
C PHE A 32 16.03 -5.45 -2.58
N THR A 33 16.19 -5.86 -3.84
CA THR A 33 16.72 -4.98 -4.89
C THR A 33 15.63 -4.04 -5.38
N LYS A 34 16.00 -2.82 -5.77
CA LYS A 34 15.04 -1.85 -6.32
C LYS A 34 14.46 -2.44 -7.61
N PRO A 35 13.17 -2.82 -7.66
CA PRO A 35 12.61 -3.38 -8.87
C PRO A 35 12.62 -2.29 -9.97
N PRO A 36 12.77 -2.67 -11.25
CA PRO A 36 12.50 -1.75 -12.34
C PRO A 36 11.05 -1.28 -12.21
N ILE A 37 10.80 0.03 -12.30
CA ILE A 37 9.46 0.59 -12.19
C ILE A 37 8.61 -0.03 -13.31
N ALA A 38 7.84 -1.08 -13.00
CA ALA A 38 6.92 -1.61 -13.99
C ALA A 38 5.85 -0.54 -14.28
N ASP A 39 5.19 -0.66 -15.42
CA ASP A 39 4.05 0.21 -15.71
C ASP A 39 2.91 -0.06 -14.70
N LEU A 40 2.27 0.98 -14.15
CA LEU A 40 1.10 0.79 -13.25
C LEU A 40 -0.03 0.08 -14.01
N ASP A 41 -0.16 0.38 -15.29
CA ASP A 41 -1.18 -0.21 -16.18
C ASP A 41 -0.97 -1.72 -16.40
N LYS A 42 0.24 -2.24 -16.14
CA LYS A 42 0.53 -3.69 -16.23
C LYS A 42 0.21 -4.46 -14.95
N VAL A 43 0.13 -3.79 -13.80
CA VAL A 43 -0.04 -4.44 -12.48
C VAL A 43 -1.41 -4.20 -11.85
N LEU A 44 -2.14 -3.20 -12.33
CA LEU A 44 -3.48 -2.86 -11.88
C LEU A 44 -4.54 -3.31 -12.89
N PRO A 45 -5.80 -3.54 -12.44
CA PRO A 45 -6.89 -3.81 -13.36
C PRO A 45 -7.07 -2.67 -14.38
N ALA A 46 -7.52 -3.03 -15.58
CA ALA A 46 -7.74 -2.06 -16.66
C ALA A 46 -8.63 -0.90 -16.19
N GLU A 47 -8.23 0.32 -16.56
CA GLU A 47 -8.90 1.59 -16.28
C GLU A 47 -9.05 1.94 -14.78
N PHE A 48 -8.45 1.18 -13.86
CA PHE A 48 -8.55 1.45 -12.42
C PHE A 48 -8.08 2.87 -12.05
N LEU A 49 -6.98 3.33 -12.64
CA LEU A 49 -6.46 4.67 -12.41
C LEU A 49 -7.46 5.74 -12.88
N ASP A 50 -8.05 5.56 -14.06
CA ASP A 50 -9.05 6.48 -14.60
C ASP A 50 -10.33 6.51 -13.75
N ARG A 51 -10.83 5.34 -13.34
CA ARG A 51 -12.03 5.22 -12.49
C ARG A 51 -11.83 5.80 -11.10
N THR A 52 -10.59 5.95 -10.63
CA THR A 52 -10.27 6.45 -9.29
C THR A 52 -9.61 7.82 -9.25
N LYS A 53 -9.32 8.45 -10.40
CA LYS A 53 -8.52 9.69 -10.52
C LYS A 53 -8.91 10.87 -9.61
N GLY A 54 -10.18 10.97 -9.21
CA GLY A 54 -10.67 12.04 -8.34
C GLY A 54 -10.57 11.76 -6.84
N ARG A 55 -10.16 10.56 -6.44
CA ARG A 55 -10.14 10.11 -5.03
C ARG A 55 -8.97 9.21 -4.64
N GLY A 56 -8.28 8.63 -5.62
CA GLY A 56 -7.18 7.71 -5.42
C GLY A 56 -5.86 8.30 -5.90
N PHE A 57 -4.81 8.11 -5.13
CA PHE A 57 -3.44 8.39 -5.54
C PHE A 57 -2.59 7.13 -5.42
N VAL A 58 -1.98 6.68 -6.52
CA VAL A 58 -1.21 5.44 -6.58
C VAL A 58 0.25 5.76 -6.86
N ILE A 59 1.15 5.26 -6.02
CA ILE A 59 2.58 5.57 -6.06
C ILE A 59 3.36 4.24 -6.11
N LYS A 60 4.36 4.14 -7.01
CA LYS A 60 5.27 2.98 -7.07
C LYS A 60 6.55 3.13 -6.25
N SER A 61 6.86 4.35 -5.83
CA SER A 61 8.07 4.66 -5.07
C SER A 61 7.84 4.59 -3.56
N TRP A 62 8.93 4.72 -2.82
CA TRP A 62 8.88 5.03 -1.40
C TRP A 62 8.15 6.35 -1.15
N VAL A 63 7.52 6.44 0.02
CA VAL A 63 6.84 7.63 0.53
C VAL A 63 7.30 7.91 1.95
N PRO A 64 7.26 9.16 2.42
CA PRO A 64 7.53 9.49 3.81
C PRO A 64 6.36 9.03 4.71
N GLN A 65 6.29 7.73 4.99
CA GLN A 65 5.18 7.08 5.68
C GLN A 65 4.83 7.76 7.00
N THR A 66 5.83 8.08 7.83
CA THR A 66 5.63 8.77 9.11
C THR A 66 4.94 10.13 8.92
N ALA A 67 5.33 10.90 7.91
CA ALA A 67 4.72 12.19 7.61
C ALA A 67 3.29 12.05 7.06
N ILE A 68 3.03 11.00 6.28
CA ILE A 68 1.67 10.67 5.81
C ILE A 68 0.78 10.29 7.00
N LEU A 69 1.24 9.41 7.88
CA LEU A 69 0.46 8.99 9.05
C LEU A 69 0.19 10.14 10.02
N ALA A 70 1.09 11.11 10.12
CA ALA A 70 0.88 12.33 10.91
C ALA A 70 -0.07 13.34 10.27
N HIS A 71 -0.51 13.14 9.03
CA HIS A 71 -1.37 14.07 8.31
C HIS A 71 -2.85 13.87 8.67
N GLU A 72 -3.57 14.95 9.00
CA GLU A 72 -4.97 14.93 9.47
C GLU A 72 -5.97 14.27 8.50
N ALA A 73 -5.68 14.30 7.20
CA ALA A 73 -6.51 13.64 6.18
C ALA A 73 -6.47 12.10 6.24
N VAL A 74 -5.55 11.49 6.98
CA VAL A 74 -5.44 10.03 7.10
C VAL A 74 -6.38 9.51 8.19
N GLY A 75 -7.45 8.85 7.76
CA GLY A 75 -8.44 8.26 8.68
C GLY A 75 -8.19 6.80 9.06
N ALA A 76 -7.38 6.06 8.28
CA ALA A 76 -7.04 4.66 8.54
C ALA A 76 -5.79 4.25 7.77
N PHE A 77 -5.10 3.23 8.28
CA PHE A 77 -3.91 2.66 7.65
C PHE A 77 -4.05 1.15 7.43
N VAL A 78 -4.13 0.75 6.16
CA VAL A 78 -4.02 -0.66 5.76
C VAL A 78 -2.54 -1.05 5.81
N THR A 79 -2.18 -1.96 6.73
CA THR A 79 -0.78 -2.26 7.02
C THR A 79 -0.52 -3.76 7.07
N HIS A 80 0.71 -4.14 6.76
CA HIS A 80 1.20 -5.50 6.94
C HIS A 80 1.54 -5.81 8.42
N CYS A 81 1.31 -4.87 9.33
CA CYS A 81 1.54 -5.04 10.77
C CYS A 81 3.01 -5.27 11.17
N GLY A 82 3.98 -4.85 10.35
CA GLY A 82 5.38 -4.83 10.76
C GLY A 82 5.57 -3.84 11.92
N TRP A 83 6.38 -4.22 12.91
CA TRP A 83 6.44 -3.53 14.20
C TRP A 83 6.67 -2.01 14.09
N ASN A 84 7.61 -1.58 13.24
CA ASN A 84 7.86 -0.14 13.02
C ASN A 84 6.63 0.60 12.48
N SER A 85 5.94 0.02 11.50
CA SER A 85 4.73 0.62 10.91
C SER A 85 3.57 0.64 11.91
N THR A 86 3.45 -0.38 12.75
CA THR A 86 2.47 -0.41 13.84
C THR A 86 2.75 0.70 14.86
N LEU A 87 4.01 0.87 15.28
CA LEU A 87 4.39 1.93 16.23
C LEU A 87 4.12 3.32 15.67
N GLU A 88 4.46 3.58 14.40
CA GLU A 88 4.18 4.88 13.76
C GLU A 88 2.67 5.21 13.78
N ALA A 89 1.82 4.23 13.48
CA ALA A 89 0.36 4.42 13.50
C ALA A 89 -0.17 4.65 14.92
N VAL A 90 0.33 3.91 15.91
CA VAL A 90 -0.02 4.09 17.32
C VAL A 90 0.37 5.49 17.80
N CYS A 91 1.59 5.95 17.49
CA CYS A 91 2.07 7.27 17.88
C CYS A 91 1.30 8.41 17.21
N THR A 92 0.71 8.18 16.04
CA THR A 92 -0.10 9.16 15.29
C THR A 92 -1.60 9.01 15.52
N GLY A 93 -2.04 8.01 16.30
CA GLY A 93 -3.46 7.76 16.58
C GLY A 93 -4.26 7.26 15.38
N VAL A 94 -3.60 6.70 14.36
CA VAL A 94 -4.26 6.22 13.12
C VAL A 94 -4.76 4.79 13.30
N PRO A 95 -6.06 4.51 13.13
CA PRO A 95 -6.61 3.16 13.18
C PRO A 95 -6.02 2.23 12.11
N LEU A 96 -5.82 0.96 12.45
CA LEU A 96 -5.23 -0.03 11.55
C LEU A 96 -6.26 -0.97 10.93
N ILE A 97 -6.08 -1.28 9.65
CA ILE A 97 -6.67 -2.44 8.97
C ILE A 97 -5.54 -3.44 8.74
N ALA A 98 -5.53 -4.51 9.53
CA ALA A 98 -4.44 -5.48 9.55
C ALA A 98 -4.48 -6.42 8.33
N CYS A 99 -3.37 -6.50 7.59
CA CYS A 99 -3.17 -7.37 6.44
C CYS A 99 -1.78 -8.04 6.53
N PRO A 100 -1.53 -8.86 7.56
CA PRO A 100 -0.19 -9.41 7.83
C PRO A 100 0.28 -10.35 6.72
N LEU A 101 1.56 -10.26 6.37
CA LEU A 101 2.14 -10.96 5.22
C LEU A 101 3.14 -12.05 5.63
N PHE A 102 4.12 -11.74 6.50
CA PHE A 102 5.23 -12.63 6.84
C PHE A 102 5.82 -12.34 8.25
N ALA A 103 6.82 -13.13 8.65
CA ALA A 103 7.48 -13.03 9.96
C ALA A 103 6.47 -13.03 11.13
N GLU A 104 6.65 -12.16 12.11
CA GLU A 104 5.84 -12.06 13.33
C GLU A 104 4.52 -11.29 13.14
N GLN A 105 4.26 -10.73 11.95
CA GLN A 105 3.16 -9.78 11.70
C GLN A 105 1.74 -10.27 12.06
N ARG A 106 1.54 -11.59 12.21
CA ARG A 106 0.25 -12.18 12.60
C ARG A 106 0.02 -12.25 14.11
N PHE A 107 1.08 -12.11 14.91
CA PHE A 107 1.07 -12.24 16.36
C PHE A 107 1.10 -10.85 17.01
#